data_AF-A0A928I6C9-F1
#
_entry.id   AF-A0A928I6C9-F1
#
_cell.length_a   1.000
_cell.length_b   1.000
_cell.length_c   1.000
_cell.angle_alpha   90.00
_cell.angle_beta   90.00
_cell.angle_gamma   90.00
#
_symmetry.space_group_name_H-M   'P 1'
#
loop_
_entity.id
_entity.type
_entity.pdbx_description
1 polymer ?
#
loop_
_entity_poly.entity_id
_entity_poly.type
_entity_poly.pdbx_seq_one_letter_code
_entity_poly.pdbx_strand_id
1 'polypeptide(L)'
;MNKKNLLHDAKVQALIVALVAVVFLILIFFAKDNMVLLALWISLCLSAFIISGWILASGLRDDATHFNYFLYDQDTKKSISEKELNFEFVNGNLTRYLSNFVNDPVSLWDGFPASLREKLQKDTFFRAPVVFRMLYELSLLSPDEILHYFGDANEALVSFVCRNVEAAGDKDMAQYIFSLKRRFGSDDQAHVVNFFQRNKRCFEGRIMNYIKRNLNRYVMKK
;
A
#
# COMPACT_ATOMS: atom_id res chain seq x y z
N MET A 1 11.59 -19.20 -1.07
CA MET A 1 10.79 -20.43 -0.86
C MET A 1 9.40 -20.20 -1.44
N ASN A 2 8.93 -21.07 -2.34
CA ASN A 2 7.76 -20.82 -3.18
C ASN A 2 6.46 -21.08 -2.40
N LYS A 3 5.58 -20.07 -2.23
CA LYS A 3 4.36 -20.17 -1.38
C LYS A 3 3.37 -21.26 -1.84
N LYS A 4 3.37 -21.60 -3.13
CA LYS A 4 2.58 -22.72 -3.66
C LYS A 4 2.98 -24.06 -3.03
N ASN A 5 4.28 -24.23 -2.72
CA ASN A 5 4.77 -25.44 -2.07
C ASN A 5 4.28 -25.50 -0.62
N LEU A 6 4.31 -24.39 0.12
CA LEU A 6 3.84 -24.36 1.52
C LEU A 6 2.34 -24.69 1.69
N LEU A 7 1.48 -24.20 0.79
CA LEU A 7 0.04 -24.50 0.82
C LEU A 7 -0.26 -25.94 0.37
N HIS A 8 0.50 -26.45 -0.60
CA HIS A 8 0.45 -27.85 -0.98
C HIS A 8 0.91 -28.73 0.20
N ASP A 9 2.01 -28.36 0.85
CA ASP A 9 2.58 -29.06 1.99
C ASP A 9 1.63 -29.07 3.19
N ALA A 10 0.94 -27.96 3.51
CA ALA A 10 -0.04 -27.90 4.58
C ALA A 10 -1.28 -28.79 4.31
N LYS A 11 -1.77 -28.81 3.06
CA LYS A 11 -2.87 -29.71 2.66
C LYS A 11 -2.46 -31.18 2.69
N VAL A 12 -1.24 -31.49 2.23
CA VAL A 12 -0.67 -32.84 2.29
C VAL A 12 -0.48 -33.28 3.74
N GLN A 13 0.03 -32.41 4.62
CA GLN A 13 0.17 -32.68 6.05
C GLN A 13 -1.17 -32.93 6.73
N ALA A 14 -2.19 -32.10 6.45
CA ALA A 14 -3.54 -32.30 7.00
C ALA A 14 -4.15 -33.64 6.52
N LEU A 15 -3.91 -34.02 5.26
CA LEU A 15 -4.36 -35.29 4.69
C LEU A 15 -3.66 -36.49 5.35
N ILE A 16 -2.35 -36.41 5.59
CA ILE A 16 -1.57 -37.45 6.29
C ILE A 16 -2.10 -37.64 7.71
N VAL A 17 -2.34 -36.55 8.46
CA VAL A 17 -2.88 -36.61 9.82
C VAL A 17 -4.30 -37.21 9.83
N ALA A 18 -5.14 -36.86 8.85
CA ALA A 18 -6.46 -37.46 8.70
C ALA A 18 -6.38 -38.96 8.37
N LEU A 19 -5.42 -39.38 7.55
CA LEU A 19 -5.18 -40.80 7.23
C LEU A 19 -4.78 -41.59 8.49
N VAL A 20 -3.95 -41.01 9.35
CA VAL A 20 -3.57 -41.60 10.65
C VAL A 20 -4.79 -41.74 11.58
N ALA A 21 -5.72 -40.77 11.56
CA ALA A 21 -6.98 -40.88 12.30
C ALA A 21 -7.85 -42.06 11.82
N VAL A 22 -7.87 -42.33 10.51
CA VAL A 22 -8.56 -43.50 9.95
C VAL A 22 -7.93 -44.82 10.42
N VAL A 23 -6.60 -44.88 10.55
CA VAL A 23 -5.92 -46.07 11.11
C VAL A 23 -6.33 -46.28 12.57
N PHE A 24 -6.42 -45.21 13.38
CA PHE A 24 -6.92 -45.33 14.75
C PHE A 24 -8.38 -45.78 14.82
N LEU A 25 -9.24 -45.33 13.89
CA LEU A 25 -10.62 -45.82 13.77
C LEU A 25 -10.69 -47.32 13.48
N ILE A 26 -9.78 -47.87 12.68
CA ILE A 26 -9.71 -49.31 12.43
C ILE A 26 -9.26 -50.05 13.69
N LEU A 27 -8.28 -49.52 14.42
CA LEU A 27 -7.76 -50.13 15.66
C LEU A 27 -8.79 -50.15 16.81
N ILE A 28 -9.75 -49.22 16.82
CA ILE A 28 -10.91 -49.22 17.73
C ILE A 28 -11.71 -50.52 17.60
N PHE A 29 -11.89 -51.04 16.38
CA PHE A 29 -12.63 -52.30 16.16
C PHE A 29 -11.93 -53.53 16.76
N PHE A 30 -10.60 -53.49 16.86
CA PHE A 30 -9.80 -54.58 17.46
C PHE A 30 -9.63 -54.45 18.97
N ALA A 31 -9.96 -53.30 19.56
CA ALA A 31 -9.82 -53.02 20.99
C ALA A 31 -11.11 -53.28 21.80
N LYS A 32 -12.11 -53.96 21.21
CA LYS A 32 -13.47 -54.06 21.73
C LYS A 32 -13.57 -54.63 23.16
N ASP A 33 -12.64 -55.49 23.55
CA ASP A 33 -12.64 -56.18 24.84
C ASP A 33 -11.80 -55.46 25.92
N ASN A 34 -11.07 -54.40 25.56
CA ASN A 34 -10.24 -53.63 26.50
C ASN A 34 -10.67 -52.15 26.53
N MET A 35 -11.49 -51.81 27.53
CA MET A 35 -12.05 -50.47 27.73
C MET A 35 -10.97 -49.36 27.81
N VAL A 36 -9.81 -49.64 28.40
CA VAL A 36 -8.72 -48.66 28.52
C VAL A 36 -8.11 -48.39 27.15
N LEU A 37 -7.86 -49.45 26.39
CA LEU A 37 -7.30 -49.37 25.04
C LEU A 37 -8.29 -48.68 24.07
N LEU A 38 -9.57 -48.99 24.19
CA LEU A 38 -10.66 -48.36 23.45
C LEU A 38 -10.71 -46.84 23.70
N ALA A 39 -10.69 -46.42 24.96
CA ALA A 39 -10.71 -45.00 25.33
C ALA A 39 -9.48 -44.25 24.80
N LEU A 40 -8.31 -44.90 24.82
CA LEU A 40 -7.05 -44.33 24.34
C LEU A 40 -7.07 -44.11 22.82
N TRP A 41 -7.56 -45.09 22.04
CA TRP A 41 -7.69 -44.94 20.59
C TRP A 41 -8.71 -43.87 20.19
N ILE A 42 -9.85 -43.78 20.90
CA ILE A 42 -10.84 -42.71 20.67
C ILE A 42 -10.21 -41.34 20.93
N SER A 43 -9.48 -41.18 22.03
CA SER A 43 -8.80 -39.92 22.38
C SER A 43 -7.78 -39.51 21.32
N LEU A 44 -6.94 -40.45 20.87
CA LEU A 44 -5.96 -40.21 19.79
C LEU A 44 -6.65 -39.82 18.48
N CYS A 45 -7.73 -40.50 18.12
CA CYS A 45 -8.49 -40.18 16.92
C CYS A 45 -9.09 -38.77 16.97
N LEU A 46 -9.69 -38.39 18.11
CA LEU A 46 -10.27 -37.05 18.30
C LEU A 46 -9.19 -35.97 18.19
N SER A 47 -8.03 -36.19 18.82
CA SER A 47 -6.91 -35.26 18.79
C SER A 47 -6.37 -35.06 17.37
N ALA A 48 -6.26 -36.13 16.58
CA ALA A 48 -5.81 -36.06 15.19
C ALA A 48 -6.78 -35.26 14.30
N PHE A 49 -8.10 -35.42 14.50
CA PHE A 49 -9.09 -34.61 13.79
C PHE A 49 -9.02 -33.12 14.16
N ILE A 50 -8.85 -32.82 15.46
CA ILE A 50 -8.70 -31.42 15.93
C ILE A 50 -7.45 -30.79 15.33
N ILE A 51 -6.32 -31.50 15.34
CA ILE A 51 -5.05 -31.02 14.77
C ILE A 51 -5.18 -30.81 13.25
N SER A 52 -5.78 -31.76 12.53
CA SER A 52 -5.99 -31.64 11.07
C SER A 52 -6.89 -30.44 10.73
N GLY A 53 -7.99 -30.25 11.49
CA GLY A 53 -8.87 -29.08 11.36
C GLY A 53 -8.14 -27.76 11.63
N TRP A 54 -7.27 -27.73 12.64
CA TRP A 54 -6.47 -26.54 12.98
C TRP A 54 -5.41 -26.22 11.91
N ILE A 55 -4.74 -27.23 11.34
CA ILE A 55 -3.79 -27.06 10.22
C ILE A 55 -4.53 -26.53 8.97
N LEU A 56 -5.72 -27.05 8.67
CA LEU A 56 -6.54 -26.54 7.56
C LEU A 56 -7.02 -25.12 7.81
N ALA A 57 -7.52 -24.81 9.00
CA ALA A 57 -8.01 -23.48 9.36
C ALA A 57 -6.89 -22.43 9.33
N SER A 58 -5.68 -22.78 9.80
CA SER A 58 -4.51 -21.90 9.74
C SER A 58 -4.01 -21.72 8.30
N GLY A 59 -3.93 -22.79 7.50
CA GLY A 59 -3.56 -22.71 6.09
C GLY A 59 -4.56 -21.91 5.23
N LEU A 60 -5.85 -21.93 5.59
CA LEU A 60 -6.88 -21.10 4.95
C LEU A 60 -6.85 -19.64 5.44
N ARG A 61 -6.42 -19.39 6.69
CA ARG A 61 -6.25 -18.03 7.23
C ARG A 61 -5.05 -17.28 6.64
N ASP A 62 -4.05 -18.01 6.13
CA ASP A 62 -2.81 -17.44 5.60
C ASP A 62 -2.91 -16.96 4.14
N ASP A 63 -4.13 -16.96 3.57
CA ASP A 63 -4.50 -16.06 2.47
C ASP A 63 -4.53 -14.63 3.01
N ALA A 64 -3.35 -14.10 3.36
CA ALA A 64 -3.11 -12.67 3.34
C ALA A 64 -3.55 -12.19 1.97
N THR A 65 -4.76 -11.65 1.87
CA THR A 65 -5.37 -11.28 0.60
C THR A 65 -4.55 -10.13 0.09
N HIS A 66 -3.69 -10.41 -0.88
CA HIS A 66 -2.86 -9.37 -1.47
C HIS A 66 -3.78 -8.50 -2.31
N PHE A 67 -3.86 -7.21 -2.00
CA PHE A 67 -4.68 -6.26 -2.74
C PHE A 67 -3.80 -5.14 -3.27
N ASN A 68 -4.15 -4.58 -4.43
CA ASN A 68 -3.46 -3.40 -4.94
C ASN A 68 -4.08 -2.15 -4.31
N TYR A 69 -3.30 -1.38 -3.57
CA TYR A 69 -3.79 -0.20 -2.85
C TYR A 69 -4.52 0.80 -3.76
N PHE A 70 -4.06 0.99 -5.00
CA PHE A 70 -4.67 1.91 -5.96
C PHE A 70 -5.77 1.30 -6.81
N LEU A 71 -6.02 0.00 -6.72
CA LEU A 71 -7.18 -0.64 -7.35
C LEU A 71 -8.20 -1.11 -6.32
N TYR A 72 -7.93 -0.96 -5.02
CA TYR A 72 -8.82 -1.42 -3.97
C TYR A 72 -9.66 -0.25 -3.47
N ASP A 73 -10.97 -0.41 -3.60
CA ASP A 73 -11.95 0.49 -3.03
C ASP A 73 -12.09 0.18 -1.54
N GLN A 74 -11.68 1.13 -0.70
CA GLN A 74 -11.71 1.01 0.75
C GLN A 74 -13.13 1.02 1.32
N ASP A 75 -14.09 1.65 0.63
CA ASP A 75 -15.47 1.79 1.09
C ASP A 75 -16.25 0.51 0.79
N THR A 76 -16.19 0.05 -0.46
CA THR A 76 -16.91 -1.17 -0.90
C THR A 76 -16.14 -2.47 -0.62
N LYS A 77 -14.86 -2.36 -0.23
CA LYS A 77 -13.93 -3.47 0.03
C LYS A 77 -13.73 -4.39 -1.19
N LYS A 78 -13.87 -3.84 -2.39
CA LYS A 78 -13.72 -4.56 -3.67
C LYS A 78 -12.58 -3.99 -4.51
N SER A 79 -11.98 -4.80 -5.37
CA SER A 79 -10.99 -4.33 -6.33
C SER A 79 -11.67 -3.90 -7.63
N ILE A 80 -11.26 -2.76 -8.18
CA ILE A 80 -11.64 -2.27 -9.50
C ILE A 80 -10.64 -2.75 -10.55
N SER A 81 -11.03 -2.71 -11.81
CA SER A 81 -10.12 -3.00 -12.92
C SER A 81 -9.21 -1.80 -13.23
N GLU A 82 -8.05 -2.04 -13.82
CA GLU A 82 -7.13 -0.97 -14.25
C GLU A 82 -7.75 0.00 -15.26
N LYS A 83 -8.77 -0.46 -16.01
CA LYS A 83 -9.49 0.34 -17.00
C LYS A 83 -10.43 1.37 -16.37
N GLU A 84 -10.93 1.07 -15.18
CA GLU A 84 -11.81 1.95 -14.40
C GLU A 84 -11.02 2.96 -13.55
N LEU A 85 -9.68 2.80 -13.48
CA LEU A 85 -8.81 3.66 -12.70
C LEU A 85 -8.78 5.09 -13.27
N ASN A 86 -9.31 6.02 -12.50
CA ASN A 86 -9.36 7.45 -12.80
C ASN A 86 -8.66 8.29 -11.70
N PHE A 87 -8.49 9.58 -11.98
CA PHE A 87 -7.76 10.49 -11.07
C PHE A 87 -8.47 10.64 -9.73
N GLU A 88 -9.79 10.80 -9.69
CA GLU A 88 -10.54 10.99 -8.44
C GLU A 88 -10.38 9.81 -7.49
N PHE A 89 -10.42 8.58 -8.02
CA PHE A 89 -10.22 7.36 -7.24
C PHE A 89 -8.80 7.28 -6.67
N VAL A 90 -7.79 7.54 -7.51
CA VAL A 90 -6.39 7.57 -7.08
C VAL A 90 -6.15 8.65 -6.04
N ASN A 91 -6.72 9.84 -6.26
CA ASN A 91 -6.61 10.97 -5.37
C ASN A 91 -7.27 10.69 -4.02
N GLY A 92 -8.45 10.07 -4.02
CA GLY A 92 -9.12 9.61 -2.80
C GLY A 92 -8.28 8.61 -2.00
N ASN A 93 -7.64 7.65 -2.67
CA ASN A 93 -6.72 6.71 -2.02
C ASN A 93 -5.44 7.39 -1.51
N LEU A 94 -4.89 8.37 -2.22
CA LEU A 94 -3.78 9.18 -1.70
C LEU A 94 -4.19 10.01 -0.49
N THR A 95 -5.39 10.58 -0.49
CA THR A 95 -5.94 11.31 0.66
C THR A 95 -6.07 10.39 1.87
N ARG A 96 -6.61 9.17 1.71
CA ARG A 96 -6.67 8.17 2.80
C ARG A 96 -5.30 7.71 3.27
N TYR A 97 -4.33 7.63 2.37
CA TYR A 97 -2.95 7.31 2.75
C TYR A 97 -2.38 8.41 3.64
N LEU A 98 -2.52 9.68 3.22
CA LEU A 98 -1.98 10.85 3.89
C LEU A 98 -2.72 11.22 5.17
N SER A 99 -4.02 10.92 5.28
CA SER A 99 -4.84 11.26 6.46
C SER A 99 -4.36 10.61 7.76
N ASN A 100 -3.50 9.58 7.68
CA ASN A 100 -2.87 8.97 8.86
C ASN A 100 -1.71 9.81 9.41
N PHE A 101 -1.28 10.84 8.68
CA PHE A 101 -0.07 11.61 8.98
C PHE A 101 -0.33 13.11 9.06
N VAL A 102 -1.23 13.62 8.22
CA VAL A 102 -1.58 15.04 8.13
C VAL A 102 -3.09 15.21 7.99
N ASN A 103 -3.63 16.29 8.54
CA ASN A 103 -5.04 16.65 8.36
C ASN A 103 -5.29 17.22 6.97
N ASP A 104 -4.36 18.03 6.48
CA ASP A 104 -4.43 18.66 5.17
C ASP A 104 -3.14 18.37 4.38
N PRO A 105 -3.21 17.74 3.19
CA PRO A 105 -2.05 17.49 2.35
C PRO A 105 -1.22 18.73 1.98
N VAL A 106 -1.80 19.95 1.99
CA VAL A 106 -1.03 21.17 1.71
C VAL A 106 0.04 21.43 2.77
N SER A 107 -0.23 21.10 4.03
CA SER A 107 0.70 21.29 5.16
C SER A 107 2.02 20.52 5.02
N LEU A 108 2.08 19.56 4.08
CA LEU A 108 3.33 18.89 3.73
C LEU A 108 4.41 19.86 3.21
N TRP A 109 4.02 21.04 2.73
CA TRP A 109 4.93 22.11 2.34
C TRP A 109 5.62 22.81 3.53
N ASP A 110 5.04 22.75 4.72
CA ASP A 110 5.67 23.22 5.96
C ASP A 110 6.75 22.23 6.46
N GLY A 111 6.63 20.96 6.05
CA GLY A 111 7.58 19.91 6.32
C GLY A 111 6.92 18.58 6.64
N PHE A 112 7.64 17.48 6.39
CA PHE A 112 7.10 16.15 6.64
C PHE A 112 7.13 15.77 8.12
N PRO A 113 6.00 15.27 8.66
CA PRO A 113 5.99 14.57 9.94
C PRO A 113 6.99 13.41 9.94
N ALA A 114 7.60 13.13 11.10
CA ALA A 114 8.59 12.07 11.24
C ALA A 114 8.04 10.69 10.81
N SER A 115 6.80 10.38 11.21
CA SER A 115 6.10 9.15 10.84
C SER A 115 5.94 8.98 9.33
N LEU A 116 5.57 10.06 8.61
CA LEU A 116 5.47 10.04 7.15
C LEU A 116 6.85 9.87 6.51
N ARG A 117 7.88 10.53 7.04
CA ARG A 117 9.25 10.40 6.53
C ARG A 117 9.76 8.97 6.64
N GLU A 118 9.57 8.32 7.79
CA GLU A 118 9.91 6.92 7.98
C GLU A 118 9.11 6.00 7.05
N LYS A 119 7.81 6.28 6.88
CA LYS A 119 6.95 5.51 5.99
C LYS A 119 7.41 5.61 4.53
N LEU A 120 7.73 6.81 4.06
CA LEU A 120 8.27 7.04 2.72
C LEU A 120 9.69 6.48 2.53
N GLN A 121 10.46 6.32 3.61
CA GLN A 121 11.74 5.62 3.57
C GLN A 121 11.56 4.13 3.32
N LYS A 122 10.59 3.50 4.00
CA LYS A 122 10.25 2.07 3.84
C LYS A 122 9.55 1.81 2.50
N ASP A 123 8.52 2.59 2.19
CA ASP A 123 7.66 2.42 1.03
C ASP A 123 8.01 3.45 -0.05
N THR A 124 9.20 3.29 -0.63
CA THR A 124 9.78 4.27 -1.57
C THR A 124 8.91 4.54 -2.80
N PHE A 125 8.07 3.58 -3.17
CA PHE A 125 7.14 3.69 -4.29
C PHE A 125 6.03 4.73 -4.09
N PHE A 126 5.72 5.15 -2.85
CA PHE A 126 4.79 6.25 -2.57
C PHE A 126 5.38 7.65 -2.69
N ARG A 127 6.71 7.79 -2.76
CA ARG A 127 7.35 9.12 -2.75
C ARG A 127 6.91 9.99 -3.92
N ALA A 128 6.97 9.47 -5.14
CA ALA A 128 6.57 10.23 -6.33
C ALA A 128 5.07 10.57 -6.33
N PRO A 129 4.13 9.64 -6.05
CA PRO A 129 2.71 9.96 -5.89
C PRO A 129 2.45 11.06 -4.85
N VAL A 130 3.10 11.00 -3.68
CA VAL A 130 2.97 12.02 -2.63
C VAL A 130 3.51 13.37 -3.11
N VAL A 131 4.66 13.39 -3.78
CA VAL A 131 5.23 14.63 -4.30
C VAL A 131 4.37 15.26 -5.40
N PHE A 132 3.87 14.47 -6.34
CA PHE A 132 2.94 15.01 -7.33
C PHE A 132 1.61 15.45 -6.71
N ARG A 133 1.14 14.78 -5.64
CA ARG A 133 0.00 15.24 -4.85
C ARG A 133 0.28 16.60 -4.21
N MET A 134 1.45 16.82 -3.61
CA MET A 134 1.84 18.13 -3.07
C MET A 134 1.83 19.24 -4.12
N LEU A 135 2.33 18.98 -5.34
CA LEU A 135 2.30 19.93 -6.45
C LEU A 135 0.87 20.21 -6.92
N TYR A 136 0.04 19.16 -6.97
CA TYR A 136 -1.37 19.27 -7.28
C TYR A 136 -2.11 20.14 -6.25
N GLU A 137 -1.86 19.97 -4.96
CA GLU A 137 -2.53 20.79 -3.94
C GLU A 137 -2.20 22.27 -4.09
N LEU A 138 -0.93 22.64 -4.35
CA LEU A 138 -0.59 24.04 -4.64
C LEU A 138 -1.36 24.59 -5.85
N SER A 139 -1.64 23.76 -6.87
CA SER A 139 -2.39 24.22 -8.04
C SER A 139 -3.85 24.59 -7.76
N LEU A 140 -4.40 24.18 -6.60
CA LEU A 140 -5.77 24.46 -6.20
C LEU A 140 -5.91 25.71 -5.33
N LEU A 141 -4.80 26.26 -4.84
CA LEU A 141 -4.80 27.34 -3.86
C LEU A 141 -4.89 28.72 -4.50
N SER A 142 -5.22 29.70 -3.66
CA SER A 142 -5.13 31.12 -4.04
C SER A 142 -3.66 31.53 -4.26
N PRO A 143 -3.41 32.61 -5.03
CA PRO A 143 -2.05 33.12 -5.25
C PRO A 143 -1.25 33.32 -3.96
N ASP A 144 -1.86 33.91 -2.93
CA ASP A 144 -1.19 34.23 -1.66
C ASP A 144 -0.80 32.96 -0.90
N GLU A 145 -1.67 31.95 -0.88
CA GLU A 145 -1.39 30.65 -0.27
C GLU A 145 -0.26 29.91 -1.00
N ILE A 146 -0.24 29.95 -2.34
CA ILE A 146 0.85 29.35 -3.14
C ILE A 146 2.19 29.98 -2.75
N LEU A 147 2.21 31.32 -2.69
CA LEU A 147 3.42 32.06 -2.35
C LEU A 147 3.86 31.79 -0.91
N HIS A 148 2.91 31.68 0.03
CA HIS A 148 3.19 31.30 1.41
C HIS A 148 3.81 29.90 1.49
N TYR A 149 3.10 28.87 1.05
CA TYR A 149 3.57 27.48 1.19
C TYR A 149 4.84 27.19 0.38
N PHE A 150 4.91 27.60 -0.88
CA PHE A 150 6.09 27.34 -1.71
C PHE A 150 7.27 28.26 -1.34
N GLY A 151 6.97 29.52 -0.99
CA GLY A 151 7.95 30.52 -0.59
C GLY A 151 8.63 30.20 0.73
N ASP A 152 7.87 29.76 1.72
CA ASP A 152 8.37 29.44 3.06
C ASP A 152 8.91 28.01 3.16
N ALA A 153 8.54 27.12 2.23
CA ALA A 153 9.08 25.76 2.18
C ALA A 153 10.61 25.75 2.17
N ASN A 154 11.20 24.97 3.06
CA ASN A 154 12.66 24.88 3.14
C ASN A 154 13.28 24.27 1.86
N GLU A 155 14.53 24.64 1.57
CA GLU A 155 15.22 24.19 0.35
C GLU A 155 15.40 22.66 0.31
N ALA A 156 15.54 22.01 1.47
CA ALA A 156 15.67 20.56 1.57
C ALA A 156 14.39 19.83 1.10
N LEU A 157 13.22 20.38 1.40
CA LEU A 157 11.92 19.86 0.98
C LEU A 157 11.71 20.07 -0.52
N VAL A 158 12.01 21.27 -1.03
CA VAL A 158 11.95 21.54 -2.48
C VAL A 158 12.92 20.61 -3.23
N SER A 159 14.11 20.38 -2.69
CA SER A 159 15.08 19.43 -3.24
C SER A 159 14.60 17.98 -3.16
N PHE A 160 13.86 17.61 -2.11
CA PHE A 160 13.19 16.31 -2.03
C PHE A 160 12.11 16.16 -3.12
N VAL A 161 11.27 17.18 -3.30
CA VAL A 161 10.26 17.23 -4.37
C VAL A 161 10.94 17.05 -5.73
N CYS A 162 11.93 17.88 -6.06
CA CYS A 162 12.61 17.84 -7.36
C CYS A 162 13.26 16.48 -7.63
N ARG A 163 13.96 15.90 -6.65
CA ARG A 163 14.60 14.57 -6.81
C ARG A 163 13.60 13.45 -7.12
N ASN A 164 12.41 13.47 -6.49
CA ASN A 164 11.41 12.44 -6.74
C ASN A 164 10.62 12.67 -8.04
N VAL A 165 10.44 13.93 -8.46
CA VAL A 165 9.91 14.27 -9.79
C VAL A 165 10.88 13.82 -10.88
N GLU A 166 12.18 14.07 -10.72
CA GLU A 166 13.22 13.60 -11.64
C GLU A 166 13.29 12.08 -11.68
N ALA A 167 13.27 11.41 -10.52
CA ALA A 167 13.24 9.94 -10.44
C ALA A 167 11.98 9.31 -11.06
N ALA A 168 10.88 10.07 -11.14
CA ALA A 168 9.66 9.67 -11.84
C ALA A 168 9.75 9.86 -13.37
N GLY A 169 10.84 10.46 -13.87
CA GLY A 169 11.14 10.68 -15.29
C GLY A 169 10.86 12.10 -15.79
N ASP A 170 10.56 13.06 -14.90
CA ASP A 170 10.22 14.45 -15.26
C ASP A 170 11.32 15.45 -14.90
N LYS A 171 12.50 15.28 -15.50
CA LYS A 171 13.67 16.10 -15.24
C LYS A 171 13.43 17.60 -15.49
N ASP A 172 12.78 17.96 -16.58
CA ASP A 172 12.54 19.36 -16.94
C ASP A 172 11.63 20.07 -15.92
N MET A 173 10.59 19.38 -15.45
CA MET A 173 9.70 19.91 -14.41
C MET A 173 10.46 20.09 -13.08
N ALA A 174 11.28 19.11 -12.69
CA ALA A 174 12.11 19.20 -11.50
C ALA A 174 13.08 20.39 -11.56
N GLN A 175 13.77 20.57 -12.69
CA GLN A 175 14.66 21.71 -12.91
C GLN A 175 13.90 23.04 -12.88
N TYR A 176 12.71 23.09 -13.48
CA TYR A 176 11.88 24.29 -13.48
C TYR A 176 11.43 24.67 -12.07
N ILE A 177 10.88 23.72 -11.29
CA ILE A 177 10.50 23.94 -9.88
C ILE A 177 11.69 24.44 -9.06
N PHE A 178 12.86 23.83 -9.23
CA PHE A 178 14.06 24.25 -8.53
C PHE A 178 14.49 25.67 -8.93
N SER A 179 14.37 26.03 -10.21
CA SER A 179 14.69 27.39 -10.67
C SER A 179 13.71 28.43 -10.15
N LEU A 180 12.41 28.11 -10.05
CA LEU A 180 11.41 28.95 -9.39
C LEU A 180 11.77 29.23 -7.93
N LYS A 181 12.21 28.21 -7.18
CA LYS A 181 12.61 28.42 -5.78
C LYS A 181 13.84 29.33 -5.64
N ARG A 182 14.83 29.18 -6.52
CA ARG A 182 16.06 30.00 -6.50
C ARG A 182 15.82 31.47 -6.86
N ARG A 183 14.78 31.76 -7.65
CA ARG A 183 14.40 33.12 -8.07
C ARG A 183 13.33 33.74 -7.19
N PHE A 184 12.85 32.99 -6.19
CA PHE A 184 11.85 33.46 -5.25
C PHE A 184 12.42 34.64 -4.45
N GLY A 185 11.87 35.85 -4.65
CA GLY A 185 12.30 37.09 -3.99
C GLY A 185 12.74 38.23 -4.93
N SER A 186 12.90 37.98 -6.23
CA SER A 186 13.29 38.99 -7.23
C SER A 186 12.17 39.30 -8.24
N ASP A 187 10.96 39.59 -7.76
CA ASP A 187 9.74 39.90 -8.54
C ASP A 187 9.10 38.74 -9.35
N ASP A 188 9.60 37.51 -9.22
CA ASP A 188 9.14 36.34 -10.00
C ASP A 188 7.90 35.63 -9.41
N GLN A 189 7.22 36.24 -8.43
CA GLN A 189 6.08 35.65 -7.71
C GLN A 189 4.91 35.31 -8.65
N ALA A 190 4.64 36.16 -9.64
CA ALA A 190 3.62 35.92 -10.65
C ALA A 190 3.91 34.66 -11.49
N HIS A 191 5.18 34.36 -11.77
CA HIS A 191 5.57 33.17 -12.52
C HIS A 191 5.40 31.89 -11.70
N VAL A 192 5.66 31.94 -10.39
CA VAL A 192 5.40 30.83 -9.45
C VAL A 192 3.92 30.50 -9.42
N VAL A 193 3.06 31.50 -9.19
CA VAL A 193 1.60 31.31 -9.14
C VAL A 193 1.08 30.78 -10.47
N ASN A 194 1.48 31.40 -11.59
CA ASN A 194 1.06 30.96 -12.92
C ASN A 194 1.49 29.52 -13.23
N PHE A 195 2.69 29.12 -12.80
CA PHE A 195 3.15 27.76 -12.98
C PHE A 195 2.20 26.76 -12.31
N PHE A 196 1.93 26.91 -11.01
CA PHE A 196 1.10 25.94 -10.30
C PHE A 196 -0.33 25.92 -10.82
N GLN A 197 -0.98 27.09 -10.94
CA GLN A 197 -2.40 27.16 -11.35
C GLN A 197 -2.63 26.64 -12.78
N ARG A 198 -1.72 26.93 -13.73
CA ARG A 198 -1.88 26.48 -15.13
C ARG A 198 -1.54 25.01 -15.33
N ASN A 199 -0.77 24.40 -14.42
CA ASN A 199 -0.30 23.02 -14.55
C ASN A 199 -1.11 21.99 -13.77
N LYS A 200 -2.27 22.35 -13.20
CA LYS A 200 -3.18 21.40 -12.50
C LYS A 200 -3.37 20.07 -13.26
N ARG A 201 -3.83 20.13 -14.52
CA ARG A 201 -4.06 18.94 -15.36
C ARG A 201 -2.78 18.16 -15.65
N CYS A 202 -1.64 18.85 -15.71
CA CYS A 202 -0.35 18.19 -15.88
C CYS A 202 -0.05 17.32 -14.65
N PHE A 203 -0.21 17.86 -13.43
CA PHE A 203 0.00 17.12 -12.20
C PHE A 203 -0.95 15.92 -12.06
N GLU A 204 -2.24 16.09 -12.37
CA GLU A 204 -3.22 14.99 -12.42
C GLU A 204 -2.74 13.86 -13.36
N GLY A 205 -2.31 14.23 -14.58
CA GLY A 205 -1.78 13.30 -15.56
C GLY A 205 -0.51 12.59 -15.08
N ARG A 206 0.40 13.29 -14.40
CA ARG A 206 1.65 12.69 -13.86
C ARG A 206 1.36 11.68 -12.75
N ILE A 207 0.46 12.00 -11.83
CA ILE A 207 0.01 11.07 -10.78
C ILE A 207 -0.53 9.79 -11.43
N MET A 208 -1.46 9.94 -12.36
CA MET A 208 -2.11 8.82 -13.05
C MET A 208 -1.13 7.96 -13.83
N ASN A 209 -0.27 8.59 -14.64
CA ASN A 209 0.71 7.88 -15.44
C ASN A 209 1.74 7.14 -14.59
N TYR A 210 2.21 7.77 -13.51
CA TYR A 210 3.16 7.13 -12.60
C TYR A 210 2.55 5.90 -11.91
N ILE A 211 1.33 6.02 -11.40
CA ILE A 211 0.65 4.90 -10.72
C ILE A 211 0.37 3.77 -11.69
N LYS A 212 -0.19 4.05 -12.88
CA LYS A 212 -0.47 3.03 -13.91
C LYS A 212 0.79 2.25 -14.30
N ARG A 213 1.93 2.93 -14.47
CA ARG A 213 3.22 2.28 -14.79
C ARG A 213 3.79 1.42 -13.67
N ASN A 214 3.36 1.63 -12.42
CA ASN A 214 3.93 1.00 -11.24
C ASN A 214 2.88 0.20 -10.43
N LEU A 215 1.74 -0.17 -11.02
CA LEU A 215 0.63 -0.83 -10.31
C LEU A 215 1.10 -2.06 -9.52
N ASN A 216 1.98 -2.87 -10.10
CA ASN A 216 2.56 -4.06 -9.46
C ASN A 216 3.30 -3.79 -8.14
N ARG A 217 3.75 -2.54 -7.89
CA ARG A 217 4.46 -2.17 -6.66
C ARG A 217 3.54 -1.86 -5.48
N TYR A 218 2.24 -1.68 -5.72
CA TYR A 218 1.27 -1.30 -4.69
C TYR A 218 0.48 -2.50 -4.13
N VAL A 219 0.99 -3.72 -4.33
CA VAL A 219 0.38 -4.94 -3.80
C VAL A 219 0.72 -5.08 -2.32
N MET A 220 -0.29 -4.89 -1.48
CA MET A 220 -0.19 -4.91 -0.02
C MET A 220 -0.87 -6.15 0.55
N LYS A 221 -0.41 -6.59 1.72
CA LYS A 221 -1.13 -7.60 2.52
C LYS A 221 -2.23 -6.92 3.31
N LYS A 222 -3.41 -7.54 3.32
CA LYS A 222 -4.55 -7.14 4.14
C LYS A 222 -4.30 -7.37 5.63
#